data_AF-A0A4R4EIK8-F1
#
_entry.id   AF-A0A4R4EIK8-F1
#
_cell.length_a   1.000
_cell.length_b   1.000
_cell.length_c   1.000
_cell.angle_alpha   90.00
_cell.angle_beta   90.00
_cell.angle_gamma   90.00
#
_symmetry.space_group_name_H-M   'P 1'
#
loop_
_entity.id
_entity.type
_entity.pdbx_description
1 polymer ?
#
loop_
_entity_poly.entity_id
_entity_poly.type
_entity_poly.pdbx_seq_one_letter_code
_entity_poly.pdbx_strand_id
1 'polypeptide(L)'
;MSNQNMPLDKIIQVTVSEDKLYAYLQFMSVPDSFSITVEQLSDVIRSNNVVYGVNFPHLIEIAKDPRSYMYARTVIANGTKPINGRDGSIKYVFDMKVAAKKPLERDDGTVNLKELVTINNVKKDELIGQRYIATEGTPGKSVTGDILVPTRGKDARFKIGKNVYLDQDGLSVYAAISGMVSMTDRDKINVFPVYEVNGDLDYSIGNIEFVGTVVIRGNVQPGFKIKADGDIRITGSVEAAELEASGSIDISAGILGQNKARVKAGYDVKSSFIQDALVEAGNNINVSQSIMHSTIRAQNSVNCTGARGLIVGGTIQAGERVMCRTIGNSMSTATTIEVGVLPELRNELISLRGQLKVVMENIDKSNKALSLLDQLAMSGQITSDKVQMKVKLGHSKKLLDAQQSELRERILELEKKLEDTENARVNVLSNIYGGVKIVIGRYTKFIKDPISHCTFYLSNGEIAIIPYA
;
A
#
# COMPACT_ATOMS: atom_id res chain seq x y z
N MET A 1 37.39 87.47 33.38
CA MET A 1 37.76 86.62 32.23
C MET A 1 36.47 86.03 31.70
N SER A 2 36.21 86.27 30.42
CA SER A 2 34.97 85.96 29.72
C SER A 2 34.66 84.47 29.71
N ASN A 3 33.63 84.06 30.46
CA ASN A 3 32.93 82.80 30.26
C ASN A 3 32.26 82.87 28.88
N GLN A 4 33.02 82.52 27.85
CA GLN A 4 32.44 82.11 26.59
C GLN A 4 31.72 80.79 26.89
N ASN A 5 30.43 80.88 27.19
CA ASN A 5 29.51 79.76 27.02
C ASN A 5 29.54 79.42 25.53
N MET A 6 30.52 78.62 25.12
CA MET A 6 30.43 77.92 23.84
C MET A 6 29.14 77.11 23.90
N PRO A 7 28.25 77.24 22.91
CA PRO A 7 27.04 76.43 22.87
C PRO A 7 27.46 74.96 22.92
N LEU A 8 26.83 74.18 23.81
CA LEU A 8 27.12 72.75 24.00
C LEU A 8 27.06 71.96 22.67
N ASP A 9 26.26 72.45 21.72
CA ASP A 9 26.13 71.94 20.34
C ASP A 9 27.41 72.01 19.50
N LYS A 10 28.41 72.85 19.87
CA LYS A 10 29.73 72.90 19.21
C LYS A 10 30.73 71.92 19.82
N ILE A 11 30.43 71.37 21.00
CA ILE A 11 31.31 70.50 21.79
C ILE A 11 30.84 69.05 21.70
N ILE A 12 29.53 68.82 21.70
CA ILE A 12 28.89 67.50 21.74
C ILE A 12 28.07 67.32 20.47
N GLN A 13 28.33 66.23 19.76
CA GLN A 13 27.53 65.79 18.65
C GLN A 13 26.79 64.50 19.03
N VAL A 14 25.46 64.52 18.95
CA VAL A 14 24.64 63.32 19.08
C VAL A 14 24.22 62.88 17.67
N THR A 15 24.48 61.62 17.34
CA THR A 15 24.09 61.03 16.05
C THR A 15 23.28 59.77 16.31
N VAL A 16 22.14 59.66 15.62
CA VAL A 16 21.32 58.45 15.63
C VAL A 16 21.73 57.59 14.42
N SER A 17 21.87 56.29 14.62
CA SER A 17 22.13 55.35 13.53
C SER A 17 21.02 55.35 12.48
N GLU A 18 21.33 54.96 11.25
CA GLU A 18 20.34 54.88 10.15
C GLU A 18 19.18 53.91 10.46
N ASP A 19 19.45 52.83 11.19
CA ASP A 19 18.45 51.87 11.67
C ASP A 19 17.62 52.39 12.87
N LYS A 20 17.94 53.59 13.36
CA LYS A 20 17.35 54.25 14.53
C LYS A 20 17.41 53.44 15.83
N LEU A 21 18.26 52.41 15.90
CA LEU A 21 18.40 51.54 17.08
C LEU A 21 19.47 52.03 18.05
N TYR A 22 20.39 52.89 17.63
CA TYR A 22 21.49 53.34 18.47
C TYR A 22 21.61 54.86 18.43
N ALA A 23 21.83 55.47 19.59
CA ALA A 23 22.27 56.86 19.66
C ALA A 23 23.72 56.88 20.12
N TYR A 24 24.55 57.63 19.41
CA TYR A 24 25.96 57.83 19.71
C TYR A 24 26.19 59.26 20.16
N LEU A 25 27.02 59.43 21.17
CA LEU A 25 27.54 60.68 21.62
C LEU A 25 29.03 60.75 21.27
N GLN A 26 29.44 61.86 20.68
CA GLN A 26 30.83 62.13 20.32
C GLN A 26 31.21 63.54 20.76
N PHE A 27 32.32 63.67 21.48
CA PHE A 27 32.91 64.98 21.79
C PHE A 27 33.86 65.41 20.66
N MET A 28 33.58 66.57 20.06
CA MET A 28 34.36 67.13 18.95
C MET A 28 35.57 67.93 19.43
N SER A 29 35.44 68.62 20.57
CA SER A 29 36.51 69.38 21.20
C SER A 29 36.16 69.62 22.67
N VAL A 30 37.00 69.19 23.61
CA VAL A 30 36.80 69.35 25.05
C VAL A 30 37.83 70.35 25.60
N PRO A 31 37.46 71.62 25.85
CA PRO A 31 38.36 72.61 26.46
C PRO A 31 38.84 72.19 27.86
N ASP A 32 39.99 72.71 28.30
CA ASP A 32 40.62 72.26 29.55
C ASP A 32 39.83 72.54 30.83
N SER A 33 38.88 73.48 30.79
CA SER A 33 37.97 73.82 31.89
C SER A 33 36.54 73.32 31.68
N PHE A 34 36.32 72.42 30.71
CA PHE A 34 34.99 71.90 30.42
C PHE A 34 34.54 70.89 31.48
N SER A 35 33.39 71.16 32.09
CA SER A 35 32.67 70.21 32.94
C SER A 35 31.21 70.21 32.52
N ILE A 36 30.57 69.04 32.55
CA ILE A 36 29.17 68.89 32.18
C ILE A 36 28.46 68.02 33.21
N THR A 37 27.23 68.41 33.55
CA THR A 37 26.38 67.62 34.44
C THR A 37 25.57 66.59 33.66
N VAL A 38 25.14 65.53 34.34
CA VAL A 38 24.28 64.50 33.74
C VAL A 38 22.94 65.09 33.26
N GLU A 39 22.45 66.12 33.96
CA GLU A 39 21.24 66.86 33.58
C GLU A 39 21.44 67.60 32.25
N GLN A 40 22.55 68.34 32.11
CA GLN A 40 22.91 69.01 30.85
C GLN A 40 23.13 68.02 29.70
N LEU A 41 23.76 66.86 29.95
CA LEU A 41 23.86 65.79 28.95
C LEU A 41 22.50 65.24 28.57
N SER A 42 21.62 65.02 29.54
CA SER A 42 20.27 64.52 29.31
C SER A 42 19.43 65.50 28.49
N ASP A 43 19.59 66.80 28.72
CA ASP A 43 18.92 67.86 27.96
C ASP A 43 19.43 67.91 26.51
N VAL A 44 20.74 67.77 26.29
CA VAL A 44 21.34 67.66 24.94
C VAL A 44 20.87 66.40 24.21
N ILE A 45 20.72 65.28 24.91
CA ILE A 45 20.23 64.02 24.33
C ILE A 45 18.75 64.15 23.95
N ARG A 46 17.94 64.78 24.81
CA ARG A 46 16.51 65.05 24.54
C ARG A 46 16.31 66.06 23.41
N SER A 47 17.13 67.12 23.33
CA SER A 47 17.06 68.10 22.24
C SER A 47 17.41 67.49 20.88
N ASN A 48 18.18 66.40 20.88
CA ASN A 48 18.47 65.56 19.70
C ASN A 48 17.45 64.42 19.50
N ASN A 49 16.25 64.52 20.09
CA ASN A 49 15.12 63.59 19.98
C ASN A 49 15.39 62.17 20.48
N VAL A 50 16.39 61.93 21.33
CA VAL A 50 16.64 60.62 21.93
C VAL A 50 15.89 60.53 23.26
N VAL A 51 14.84 59.70 23.31
CA VAL A 51 13.87 59.65 24.43
C VAL A 51 13.66 58.24 24.99
N TYR A 52 14.20 57.21 24.33
CA TYR A 52 14.00 55.81 24.72
C TYR A 52 15.32 55.05 24.77
N GLY A 53 15.46 54.15 25.74
CA GLY A 53 16.61 53.25 25.85
C GLY A 53 17.92 53.91 26.33
N VAL A 54 17.85 55.10 26.93
CA VAL A 54 19.01 55.86 27.41
C VAL A 54 19.69 55.14 28.58
N ASN A 55 21.00 54.93 28.47
CA ASN A 55 21.81 54.29 29.50
C ASN A 55 22.30 55.34 30.52
N PHE A 56 21.45 55.68 31.49
CA PHE A 56 21.77 56.66 32.54
C PHE A 56 23.05 56.34 33.33
N PRO A 57 23.33 55.09 33.74
CA PRO A 57 24.62 54.74 34.35
C PRO A 57 25.83 55.14 33.50
N HIS A 58 25.77 54.90 32.19
CA HIS A 58 26.88 55.24 31.29
C HIS A 58 27.02 56.76 31.08
N LEU A 59 25.91 57.51 31.08
CA LEU A 59 25.95 58.97 31.05
C LEU A 59 26.64 59.58 32.29
N ILE A 60 26.49 58.95 33.47
CA ILE A 60 27.18 59.38 34.70
C ILE A 60 28.70 59.21 34.56
N GLU A 61 29.16 58.12 33.93
CA GLU A 61 30.59 57.90 33.66
C GLU A 61 31.14 58.91 32.67
N ILE A 62 30.40 59.16 31.58
CA ILE A 62 30.75 60.15 30.57
C ILE A 62 30.83 61.57 31.16
N ALA A 63 29.92 61.93 32.07
CA ALA A 63 29.93 63.22 32.76
C ALA A 63 31.14 63.39 33.70
N LYS A 64 31.61 62.30 34.33
CA LYS A 64 32.74 62.31 35.26
C LYS A 64 34.09 62.48 34.57
N ASP A 65 34.25 61.90 33.38
CA ASP A 65 35.47 62.02 32.59
C ASP A 65 35.20 62.15 31.08
N PRO A 66 34.74 63.33 30.61
CA PRO A 66 34.43 63.56 29.19
C PRO A 66 35.64 63.38 28.26
N ARG A 67 36.86 63.59 28.76
CA ARG A 67 38.10 63.52 27.97
C ARG A 67 38.38 62.09 27.49
N SER A 68 38.08 61.08 28.30
CA SER A 68 38.26 59.67 27.94
C SER A 68 37.36 59.20 26.78
N TYR A 69 36.31 59.97 26.46
CA TYR A 69 35.38 59.69 25.36
C TYR A 69 35.57 60.64 24.17
N MET A 70 36.65 61.43 24.16
CA MET A 70 36.99 62.35 23.08
C MET A 70 37.28 61.58 21.78
N TYR A 71 36.67 62.01 20.67
CA TYR A 71 36.71 61.35 19.36
C TYR A 71 36.17 59.92 19.28
N ALA A 72 35.70 59.33 20.39
CA ALA A 72 35.03 58.04 20.40
C ALA A 72 33.53 58.22 20.11
N ARG A 73 32.94 57.29 19.34
CA ARG A 73 31.49 57.20 19.14
C ARG A 73 30.90 56.31 20.23
N THR A 74 30.46 56.90 21.32
CA THR A 74 29.98 56.17 22.50
C THR A 74 28.48 55.94 22.42
N VAL A 75 28.03 54.69 22.55
CA VAL A 75 26.61 54.35 22.54
C VAL A 75 25.96 54.81 23.85
N ILE A 76 25.03 55.76 23.76
CA ILE A 76 24.35 56.36 24.91
C ILE A 76 22.89 55.92 25.05
N ALA A 77 22.29 55.38 23.98
CA ALA A 77 20.95 54.80 24.03
C ALA A 77 20.80 53.61 23.08
N ASN A 78 20.02 52.62 23.51
CA ASN A 78 19.70 51.40 22.75
C ASN A 78 18.18 51.26 22.57
N GLY A 79 17.73 51.29 21.33
CA GLY A 79 16.38 50.92 20.94
C GLY A 79 16.14 49.42 21.10
N THR A 80 14.88 49.04 21.08
CA THR A 80 14.45 47.64 21.04
C THR A 80 14.23 47.22 19.59
N LYS A 81 14.97 46.22 19.11
CA LYS A 81 14.88 45.73 17.73
C LYS A 81 13.53 45.04 17.49
N PRO A 82 12.84 45.30 16.36
CA PRO A 82 11.64 44.53 16.00
C PRO A 82 12.00 43.07 15.74
N ILE A 83 11.11 42.15 16.12
CA ILE A 83 11.23 40.72 15.83
C ILE A 83 10.26 40.41 14.71
N ASN A 84 10.78 39.93 13.57
CA ASN A 84 9.95 39.56 12.43
C ASN A 84 9.10 38.32 12.75
N GLY A 85 7.93 38.26 12.12
CA GLY A 85 7.08 37.09 12.18
C GLY A 85 7.73 35.89 11.50
N ARG A 86 7.44 34.68 12.01
CA ARG A 86 7.82 33.41 11.36
C ARG A 86 6.87 33.12 10.20
N ASP A 87 7.45 32.72 9.06
CA ASP A 87 6.69 32.27 7.90
C ASP A 87 5.84 31.04 8.21
N GLY A 88 4.66 30.97 7.58
CA GLY A 88 3.85 29.77 7.59
C GLY A 88 4.53 28.64 6.82
N SER A 89 4.22 27.40 7.19
CA SER A 89 4.81 26.22 6.55
C SER A 89 3.77 25.13 6.35
N ILE A 90 4.03 24.22 5.41
CA ILE A 90 3.19 23.05 5.16
C ILE A 90 4.01 21.81 5.49
N LYS A 91 3.45 20.94 6.31
CA LYS A 91 4.01 19.63 6.63
C LYS A 91 3.14 18.55 5.98
N TYR A 92 3.71 17.81 5.05
CA TYR A 92 3.05 16.65 4.45
C TYR A 92 3.24 15.41 5.31
N VAL A 93 2.24 14.54 5.32
CA VAL A 93 2.31 13.22 5.97
C VAL A 93 3.21 12.27 5.18
N PHE A 94 3.21 12.43 3.84
CA PHE A 94 3.98 11.62 2.90
C PHE A 94 5.24 12.34 2.46
N ASP A 95 6.31 11.58 2.18
CA ASP A 95 7.45 12.13 1.47
C ASP A 95 7.05 12.33 0.00
N MET A 96 6.74 13.59 -0.32
CA MET A 96 6.30 14.01 -1.66
C MET A 96 7.46 14.09 -2.65
N LYS A 97 8.71 13.91 -2.19
CA LYS A 97 9.86 13.80 -3.06
C LYS A 97 10.01 12.33 -3.43
N VAL A 98 9.62 12.01 -4.67
CA VAL A 98 9.88 10.70 -5.28
C VAL A 98 11.39 10.55 -5.47
N ALA A 99 12.11 10.27 -4.39
CA ALA A 99 13.46 9.73 -4.49
C ALA A 99 13.29 8.23 -4.66
N ALA A 100 13.74 7.71 -5.81
CA ALA A 100 13.93 6.28 -6.00
C ALA A 100 14.69 5.73 -4.79
N LYS A 101 13.98 5.03 -3.90
CA LYS A 101 14.61 4.40 -2.74
C LYS A 101 15.53 3.32 -3.28
N LYS A 102 16.79 3.35 -2.86
CA LYS A 102 17.69 2.22 -3.09
C LYS A 102 17.12 0.99 -2.36
N PRO A 103 17.27 -0.22 -2.91
CA PRO A 103 16.86 -1.45 -2.25
C PRO A 103 17.41 -1.50 -0.82
N LEU A 104 16.60 -1.91 0.15
CA LEU A 104 17.08 -2.13 1.51
C LEU A 104 18.06 -3.31 1.52
N GLU A 105 19.28 -3.04 1.96
CA GLU A 105 20.23 -4.07 2.40
C GLU A 105 19.72 -4.65 3.72
N ARG A 106 19.55 -5.97 3.78
CA ARG A 106 19.27 -6.67 5.04
C ARG A 106 20.56 -6.77 5.86
N ASP A 107 20.42 -6.99 7.18
CA ASP A 107 21.54 -7.17 8.12
C ASP A 107 22.48 -8.34 7.76
N ASP A 108 22.04 -9.25 6.88
CA ASP A 108 22.79 -10.40 6.36
C ASP A 108 23.54 -10.13 5.04
N GLY A 109 23.48 -8.90 4.51
CA GLY A 109 24.10 -8.52 3.24
C GLY A 109 23.34 -8.98 1.99
N THR A 110 22.16 -9.59 2.13
CA THR A 110 21.29 -9.92 0.99
C THR A 110 20.41 -8.72 0.63
N VAL A 111 20.49 -8.29 -0.63
CA VAL A 111 19.68 -7.18 -1.16
C VAL A 111 18.37 -7.74 -1.66
N ASN A 112 17.25 -7.34 -1.03
CA ASN A 112 15.93 -7.69 -1.54
C ASN A 112 15.56 -6.73 -2.69
N LEU A 113 16.11 -6.99 -3.88
CA LEU A 113 15.90 -6.18 -5.11
C LEU A 113 14.43 -6.11 -5.59
N LYS A 114 13.50 -6.76 -4.89
CA LYS A 114 12.06 -6.77 -5.21
C LYS A 114 11.24 -5.82 -4.32
N GLU A 115 11.85 -5.23 -3.30
CA GLU A 115 11.17 -4.38 -2.32
C GLU A 115 11.37 -2.88 -2.61
N LEU A 116 10.23 -2.23 -2.87
CA LEU A 116 9.86 -0.85 -2.50
C LEU A 116 9.98 0.25 -3.57
N VAL A 117 9.05 0.25 -4.53
CA VAL A 117 8.37 1.51 -4.86
C VAL A 117 7.38 1.79 -3.72
N THR A 118 7.70 2.74 -2.84
CA THR A 118 6.75 3.23 -1.83
C THR A 118 5.73 4.10 -2.56
N ILE A 119 4.65 3.50 -3.05
CA ILE A 119 3.50 4.25 -3.55
C ILE A 119 2.87 4.95 -2.34
N ASN A 120 2.73 6.28 -2.41
CA ASN A 120 2.11 7.08 -1.37
C ASN A 120 0.58 6.86 -1.39
N ASN A 121 0.16 5.72 -0.85
CA ASN A 121 -1.25 5.32 -0.76
C ASN A 121 -1.96 6.12 0.35
N VAL A 122 -3.14 6.63 0.03
CA VAL A 122 -4.09 7.22 0.97
C VAL A 122 -5.45 6.59 0.81
N LYS A 123 -6.20 6.48 1.90
CA LYS A 123 -7.62 6.15 1.90
C LYS A 123 -8.46 7.42 1.82
N LYS A 124 -9.71 7.26 1.40
CA LYS A 124 -10.71 8.34 1.50
C LYS A 124 -10.75 8.90 2.93
N ASP A 125 -10.81 10.23 3.02
CA ASP A 125 -10.85 11.03 4.25
C ASP A 125 -9.56 10.98 5.10
N GLU A 126 -8.46 10.45 4.54
CA GLU A 126 -7.15 10.44 5.19
C GLU A 126 -6.41 11.79 5.03
N LEU A 127 -5.67 12.19 6.06
CA LEU A 127 -4.89 13.42 6.09
C LEU A 127 -3.67 13.33 5.17
N ILE A 128 -3.52 14.29 4.25
CA ILE A 128 -2.37 14.40 3.35
C ILE A 128 -1.33 15.38 3.90
N GLY A 129 -1.76 16.45 4.56
CA GLY A 129 -0.87 17.47 5.10
C GLY A 129 -1.54 18.50 5.98
N GLN A 130 -0.71 19.21 6.75
CA GLN A 130 -1.12 20.25 7.69
C GLN A 130 -0.36 21.56 7.42
N ARG A 131 -1.08 22.68 7.49
CA ARG A 131 -0.56 24.03 7.35
C ARG A 131 -0.40 24.68 8.72
N TYR A 132 0.76 25.29 8.94
CA TYR A 132 1.06 26.15 10.07
C TYR A 132 0.98 27.61 9.63
N ILE A 133 0.21 28.42 10.36
CA ILE A 133 -0.06 29.83 10.05
C ILE A 133 1.18 30.67 10.32
N ALA A 134 1.40 31.72 9.51
CA ALA A 134 2.43 32.71 9.79
C ALA A 134 2.14 33.47 11.08
N THR A 135 3.19 33.90 11.77
CA THR A 135 3.05 34.69 13.00
C THR A 135 3.23 36.18 12.72
N GLU A 136 2.57 37.03 13.51
CA GLU A 136 2.86 38.45 13.53
C GLU A 136 4.22 38.70 14.18
N GLY A 137 4.93 39.71 13.69
CA GLY A 137 6.14 40.17 14.34
C GLY A 137 5.85 41.03 15.56
N THR A 138 6.79 41.14 16.49
CA THR A 138 6.65 42.03 17.64
C THR A 138 7.29 43.39 17.33
N PRO A 139 6.55 44.51 17.47
CA PRO A 139 7.10 45.83 17.21
C PRO A 139 8.31 46.15 18.07
N GLY A 140 9.30 46.77 17.44
CA GLY A 140 10.43 47.38 18.13
C GLY A 140 10.14 48.83 18.46
N LYS A 141 11.10 49.48 19.10
CA LYS A 141 11.04 50.91 19.45
C LYS A 141 12.40 51.53 19.27
N SER A 142 12.48 52.59 18.46
CA SER A 142 13.72 53.32 18.21
C SER A 142 14.18 54.08 19.45
N VAL A 143 15.42 54.56 19.44
CA VAL A 143 15.93 55.49 20.47
C VAL A 143 15.17 56.82 20.48
N THR A 144 14.52 57.18 19.36
CA THR A 144 13.66 58.36 19.21
C THR A 144 12.23 58.16 19.70
N GLY A 145 11.89 56.95 20.17
CA GLY A 145 10.55 56.61 20.65
C GLY A 145 9.55 56.19 19.56
N ASP A 146 9.96 56.24 18.29
CA ASP A 146 9.17 55.76 17.15
C ASP A 146 8.99 54.24 17.19
N ILE A 147 7.84 53.75 16.75
CA ILE A 147 7.58 52.31 16.62
C ILE A 147 8.30 51.79 15.38
N LEU A 148 9.15 50.78 15.55
CA LEU A 148 9.79 50.06 14.45
C LEU A 148 8.87 48.90 14.03
N VAL A 149 8.28 49.02 12.84
CA VAL A 149 7.29 48.06 12.31
C VAL A 149 8.01 46.76 11.92
N PRO A 150 7.59 45.59 12.45
CA PRO A 150 8.16 44.31 12.08
C PRO A 150 7.55 43.83 10.75
N THR A 151 8.24 42.94 10.04
CA THR A 151 7.64 42.28 8.88
C THR A 151 6.82 41.06 9.30
N ARG A 152 5.57 40.99 8.83
CA ARG A 152 4.71 39.80 8.99
C ARG A 152 5.30 38.62 8.21
N GLY A 153 5.22 37.42 8.79
CA GLY A 153 5.63 36.19 8.09
C GLY A 153 4.76 35.93 6.85
N LYS A 154 5.32 35.27 5.85
CA LYS A 154 4.58 34.90 4.61
C LYS A 154 3.63 33.75 4.88
N ASP A 155 2.38 33.89 4.44
CA ASP A 155 1.40 32.80 4.54
C ASP A 155 1.71 31.68 3.53
N ALA A 156 1.80 30.45 4.02
CA ALA A 156 1.75 29.27 3.15
C ALA A 156 0.29 28.96 2.78
N ARG A 157 0.07 28.40 1.58
CA ARG A 157 -1.27 27.94 1.14
C ARG A 157 -1.15 26.63 0.41
N PHE A 158 -2.08 25.72 0.66
CA PHE A 158 -2.23 24.53 -0.16
C PHE A 158 -2.67 24.91 -1.57
N LYS A 159 -2.09 24.23 -2.55
CA LYS A 159 -2.57 24.30 -3.93
C LYS A 159 -3.31 23.00 -4.20
N ILE A 160 -4.63 23.09 -4.27
CA ILE A 160 -5.51 21.91 -4.37
C ILE A 160 -5.65 21.50 -5.84
N GLY A 161 -5.47 20.21 -6.09
CA GLY A 161 -5.71 19.55 -7.36
C GLY A 161 -6.98 18.70 -7.35
N LYS A 162 -6.97 17.57 -8.05
CA LYS A 162 -8.10 16.65 -8.17
C LYS A 162 -8.20 15.74 -6.95
N ASN A 163 -9.43 15.43 -6.55
CA ASN A 163 -9.77 14.45 -5.50
C ASN A 163 -9.16 14.75 -4.13
N VAL A 164 -9.05 16.02 -3.79
CA VAL A 164 -8.53 16.50 -2.52
C VAL A 164 -9.44 17.63 -2.02
N TYR A 165 -9.66 17.71 -0.72
CA TYR A 165 -10.43 18.79 -0.10
C TYR A 165 -9.73 19.35 1.14
N LEU A 166 -10.13 20.55 1.56
CA LEU A 166 -9.63 21.21 2.77
C LEU A 166 -10.66 21.11 3.89
N ASP A 167 -10.23 21.17 5.14
CA ASP A 167 -11.12 21.44 6.27
C ASP A 167 -11.72 22.86 6.21
N GLN A 168 -12.68 23.13 7.10
CA GLN A 168 -13.38 24.42 7.18
C GLN A 168 -12.41 25.60 7.39
N ASP A 169 -11.31 25.37 8.10
CA ASP A 169 -10.31 26.40 8.44
C ASP A 169 -9.19 26.53 7.39
N GLY A 170 -9.15 25.65 6.39
CA GLY A 170 -8.09 25.56 5.39
C GLY A 170 -6.71 25.26 6.00
N LEU A 171 -6.66 24.59 7.15
CA LEU A 171 -5.43 24.20 7.85
C LEU A 171 -5.00 22.78 7.51
N SER A 172 -5.93 21.93 7.09
CA SER A 172 -5.68 20.52 6.83
C SER A 172 -6.20 20.13 5.46
N VAL A 173 -5.46 19.26 4.78
CA VAL A 173 -5.81 18.75 3.45
C VAL A 173 -6.04 17.25 3.50
N TYR A 174 -7.16 16.79 2.93
CA TYR A 174 -7.63 15.40 3.00
C TYR A 174 -7.88 14.82 1.62
N ALA A 175 -7.75 13.50 1.50
CA ALA A 175 -8.07 12.76 0.29
C ALA A 175 -9.59 12.61 0.13
N ALA A 176 -10.15 13.00 -1.02
CA ALA A 176 -11.58 12.80 -1.32
C ALA A 176 -11.91 11.35 -1.72
N ILE A 177 -10.89 10.58 -2.15
CA ILE A 177 -10.98 9.17 -2.58
C ILE A 177 -9.72 8.43 -2.14
N SER A 178 -9.75 7.09 -2.17
CA SER A 178 -8.54 6.27 -2.01
C SER A 178 -7.68 6.28 -3.27
N GLY A 179 -6.36 6.33 -3.13
CA GLY A 179 -5.44 6.30 -4.27
C GLY A 179 -4.01 6.74 -3.94
N MET A 180 -3.25 7.08 -4.99
CA MET A 180 -1.89 7.59 -4.87
C MET A 180 -1.88 9.11 -4.76
N VAL A 181 -1.21 9.64 -3.73
CA VAL A 181 -0.90 11.06 -3.61
C VAL A 181 0.23 11.43 -4.57
N SER A 182 0.00 12.45 -5.40
CA SER A 182 0.99 12.98 -6.32
C SER A 182 0.95 14.51 -6.34
N MET A 183 2.12 15.12 -6.47
CA MET A 183 2.27 16.57 -6.62
C MET A 183 2.60 16.89 -8.07
N THR A 184 1.70 17.59 -8.76
CA THR A 184 1.87 17.99 -10.16
C THR A 184 2.45 19.40 -10.28
N ASP A 185 2.66 19.85 -11.52
CA ASP A 185 3.14 21.19 -11.85
C ASP A 185 2.46 22.29 -11.02
N ARG A 186 3.29 23.24 -10.58
CA ARG A 186 2.93 24.33 -9.66
C ARG A 186 2.56 23.86 -8.25
N ASP A 187 3.07 22.74 -7.75
CA ASP A 187 2.85 22.19 -6.39
C ASP A 187 1.40 21.84 -6.05
N LYS A 188 0.61 21.41 -7.04
CA LYS A 188 -0.78 20.99 -6.79
C LYS A 188 -0.84 19.56 -6.26
N ILE A 189 -1.57 19.36 -5.17
CA ILE A 189 -1.77 18.06 -4.53
C ILE A 189 -2.96 17.37 -5.20
N ASN A 190 -2.75 16.17 -5.72
CA ASN A 190 -3.78 15.35 -6.35
C ASN A 190 -3.78 13.95 -5.74
N VAL A 191 -4.95 13.31 -5.77
CA VAL A 191 -5.08 11.87 -5.50
C VAL A 191 -5.61 11.17 -6.74
N PHE A 192 -4.88 10.16 -7.22
CA PHE A 192 -5.26 9.37 -8.39
C PHE A 192 -5.66 7.95 -7.99
N PRO A 193 -6.82 7.44 -8.41
CA PRO A 193 -7.28 6.10 -8.07
C PRO A 193 -6.64 5.01 -8.96
N VAL A 194 -5.78 5.40 -9.90
CA VAL A 194 -5.11 4.51 -10.85
C VAL A 194 -3.61 4.72 -10.75
N TYR A 195 -2.87 3.62 -10.62
CA TYR A 195 -1.42 3.59 -10.74
C TYR A 195 -1.05 2.98 -12.09
N GLU A 196 -0.36 3.74 -12.93
CA GLU A 196 0.00 3.33 -14.28
C GLU A 196 1.52 3.16 -14.43
N VAL A 197 1.91 1.98 -14.92
CA VAL A 197 3.29 1.64 -15.28
C VAL A 197 3.40 1.66 -16.81
N ASN A 198 4.14 2.64 -17.31
CA ASN A 198 4.43 2.80 -18.74
C ASN A 198 5.62 1.92 -19.15
N GLY A 199 5.38 0.61 -19.22
CA GLY A 199 6.41 -0.37 -19.59
C GLY A 199 6.19 -1.69 -18.87
N ASP A 200 7.27 -2.48 -18.79
CA ASP A 200 7.28 -3.78 -18.13
C ASP A 200 7.44 -3.61 -16.62
N LEU A 201 6.87 -4.55 -15.86
CA LEU A 201 7.15 -4.69 -14.44
C LEU A 201 8.43 -5.53 -14.27
N ASP A 202 9.51 -4.87 -13.88
CA ASP A 202 10.83 -5.46 -13.68
C ASP A 202 11.46 -5.02 -12.34
N TYR A 203 12.76 -5.26 -12.17
CA TYR A 203 13.50 -4.91 -10.96
C TYR A 203 13.60 -3.40 -10.70
N SER A 204 13.35 -2.56 -11.70
CA SER A 204 13.38 -1.09 -11.51
C SER A 204 12.14 -0.60 -10.76
N ILE A 205 11.01 -1.30 -10.89
CA ILE A 205 9.74 -0.96 -10.25
C ILE A 205 9.46 -1.87 -9.05
N GLY A 206 9.78 -3.16 -9.13
CA GLY A 206 9.55 -4.12 -8.05
C GLY A 206 8.08 -4.52 -7.89
N ASN A 207 7.75 -5.07 -6.72
CA ASN A 207 6.37 -5.46 -6.41
C ASN A 207 5.47 -4.23 -6.22
N ILE A 208 4.19 -4.37 -6.57
CA ILE A 208 3.19 -3.29 -6.48
C ILE A 208 2.11 -3.68 -5.47
N GLU A 209 1.83 -2.81 -4.51
CA GLU A 209 0.64 -2.88 -3.65
C GLU A 209 -0.09 -1.53 -3.68
N PHE A 210 -1.33 -1.53 -4.16
CA PHE A 210 -2.07 -0.31 -4.46
C PHE A 210 -3.54 -0.38 -4.03
N VAL A 211 -4.03 0.67 -3.35
CA VAL A 211 -5.41 0.78 -2.84
C VAL A 211 -6.45 1.16 -3.90
N GLY A 212 -6.12 0.95 -5.18
CA GLY A 212 -6.95 1.30 -6.33
C GLY A 212 -6.64 0.39 -7.53
N THR A 213 -6.84 0.89 -8.74
CA THR A 213 -6.59 0.13 -9.98
C THR A 213 -5.14 0.22 -10.42
N VAL A 214 -4.54 -0.91 -10.82
CA VAL A 214 -3.19 -0.95 -11.41
C VAL A 214 -3.28 -1.19 -12.90
N VAL A 215 -2.57 -0.38 -13.69
CA VAL A 215 -2.48 -0.51 -15.15
C VAL A 215 -1.02 -0.70 -15.55
N ILE A 216 -0.71 -1.79 -16.23
CA ILE A 216 0.62 -2.08 -16.78
C ILE A 216 0.52 -2.11 -18.29
N ARG A 217 1.27 -1.23 -18.95
CA ARG A 217 1.27 -1.13 -20.41
C ARG A 217 2.18 -2.14 -21.11
N GLY A 218 3.10 -2.75 -20.39
CA GLY A 218 3.99 -3.81 -20.86
C GLY A 218 3.69 -5.16 -20.22
N ASN A 219 4.74 -5.97 -20.06
CA ASN A 219 4.71 -7.33 -19.52
C ASN A 219 4.97 -7.35 -18.02
N VAL A 220 4.53 -8.42 -17.35
CA VAL A 220 4.93 -8.72 -15.98
C VAL A 220 5.97 -9.84 -16.00
N GLN A 221 7.20 -9.49 -15.62
CA GLN A 221 8.32 -10.42 -15.62
C GLN A 221 8.19 -11.49 -14.52
N PRO A 222 8.95 -12.60 -14.61
CA PRO A 222 8.93 -13.69 -13.64
C PRO A 222 9.18 -13.28 -12.19
N GLY A 223 8.33 -13.75 -11.29
CA GLY A 223 8.52 -13.67 -9.85
C GLY A 223 8.22 -12.30 -9.21
N PHE A 224 7.47 -11.43 -9.91
CA PHE A 224 6.88 -10.22 -9.33
C PHE A 224 5.49 -10.47 -8.79
N LYS A 225 5.08 -9.61 -7.84
CA LYS A 225 3.76 -9.62 -7.23
C LYS A 225 3.06 -8.28 -7.39
N ILE A 226 1.80 -8.32 -7.79
CA ILE A 226 0.91 -7.17 -7.89
C ILE A 226 -0.32 -7.44 -7.03
N LYS A 227 -0.61 -6.52 -6.11
CA LYS A 227 -1.81 -6.54 -5.29
C LYS A 227 -2.58 -5.23 -5.43
N ALA A 228 -3.86 -5.33 -5.76
CA ALA A 228 -4.73 -4.18 -5.99
C ALA A 228 -6.07 -4.35 -5.26
N ASP A 229 -6.53 -3.30 -4.58
CA ASP A 229 -7.89 -3.27 -4.03
C ASP A 229 -8.93 -2.99 -5.14
N GLY A 230 -8.50 -2.47 -6.29
CA GLY A 230 -9.32 -2.32 -7.49
C GLY A 230 -9.06 -3.40 -8.54
N ASP A 231 -9.15 -3.00 -9.80
CA ASP A 231 -8.84 -3.86 -10.95
C ASP A 231 -7.33 -3.92 -11.24
N ILE A 232 -6.88 -4.98 -11.92
CA ILE A 232 -5.56 -5.04 -12.56
C ILE A 232 -5.74 -5.15 -14.07
N ARG A 233 -5.11 -4.26 -14.83
CA ARG A 233 -5.12 -4.30 -16.30
C ARG A 233 -3.70 -4.40 -16.84
N ILE A 234 -3.44 -5.42 -17.64
CA ILE A 234 -2.12 -5.69 -18.22
C ILE A 234 -2.28 -5.82 -19.72
N THR A 235 -1.60 -4.95 -20.48
CA THR A 235 -1.64 -5.02 -21.94
C THR A 235 -0.74 -6.15 -22.47
N GLY A 236 0.40 -6.40 -21.83
CA GLY A 236 1.35 -7.45 -22.21
C GLY A 236 1.03 -8.84 -21.65
N SER A 237 2.05 -9.70 -21.63
CA SER A 237 1.98 -11.05 -21.03
C SER A 237 2.29 -11.03 -19.54
N VAL A 238 1.84 -12.08 -18.85
CA VAL A 238 2.17 -12.34 -17.45
C VAL A 238 2.98 -13.62 -17.38
N GLU A 239 4.22 -13.54 -16.90
CA GLU A 239 5.12 -14.68 -16.85
C GLU A 239 5.44 -15.03 -15.39
N ALA A 240 5.10 -16.26 -14.95
CA ALA A 240 5.46 -16.79 -13.63
C ALA A 240 5.31 -15.80 -12.45
N ALA A 241 4.22 -15.03 -12.42
CA ALA A 241 3.99 -13.93 -11.47
C ALA A 241 2.71 -14.14 -10.62
N GLU A 242 2.62 -13.39 -9.52
CA GLU A 242 1.46 -13.41 -8.62
C GLU A 242 0.62 -12.14 -8.79
N LEU A 243 -0.64 -12.30 -9.16
CA LEU A 243 -1.61 -11.21 -9.31
C LEU A 243 -2.78 -11.43 -8.36
N GLU A 244 -3.08 -10.43 -7.54
CA GLU A 244 -4.21 -10.45 -6.63
C GLU A 244 -5.00 -9.13 -6.73
N ALA A 245 -6.24 -9.22 -7.20
CA ALA A 245 -7.15 -8.08 -7.31
C ALA A 245 -8.43 -8.35 -6.53
N SER A 246 -8.90 -7.39 -5.75
CA SER A 246 -10.28 -7.45 -5.21
C SER A 246 -11.31 -7.16 -6.31
N GLY A 247 -10.91 -6.46 -7.37
CA GLY A 247 -11.68 -6.24 -8.60
C GLY A 247 -11.52 -7.37 -9.63
N SER A 248 -11.57 -6.98 -10.91
CA SER A 248 -11.33 -7.86 -12.06
C SER A 248 -9.89 -7.78 -12.56
N ILE A 249 -9.41 -8.83 -13.24
CA ILE A 249 -8.10 -8.86 -13.88
C ILE A 249 -8.28 -9.02 -15.40
N ASP A 250 -7.81 -8.04 -16.19
CA ASP A 250 -7.82 -8.09 -17.66
C ASP A 250 -6.39 -8.12 -18.20
N ILE A 251 -6.02 -9.23 -18.85
CA ILE A 251 -4.71 -9.46 -19.47
C ILE A 251 -4.92 -9.59 -20.97
N SER A 252 -4.50 -8.59 -21.74
CA SER A 252 -4.80 -8.56 -23.18
C SER A 252 -4.06 -9.64 -23.96
N ALA A 253 -2.79 -9.93 -23.62
CA ALA A 253 -2.05 -11.02 -24.23
C ALA A 253 -2.37 -12.38 -23.55
N GLY A 254 -1.55 -12.87 -22.64
CA GLY A 254 -1.76 -14.19 -22.03
C GLY A 254 -0.94 -14.43 -20.79
N ILE A 255 -1.22 -15.56 -20.14
CA ILE A 255 -0.55 -16.01 -18.92
C ILE A 255 0.35 -17.21 -19.27
N LEU A 256 1.65 -17.06 -19.04
CA LEU A 256 2.67 -18.10 -19.12
C LEU A 256 3.15 -18.44 -17.72
N GLY A 257 2.51 -19.43 -17.09
CA GLY A 257 2.66 -19.65 -15.67
C GLY A 257 3.91 -20.38 -15.23
N GLN A 258 4.48 -21.25 -16.07
CA GLN A 258 5.61 -22.12 -15.71
C GLN A 258 5.42 -22.84 -14.37
N ASN A 259 4.18 -23.23 -14.04
CA ASN A 259 3.75 -23.81 -12.76
C ASN A 259 3.94 -22.92 -11.52
N LYS A 260 4.18 -21.62 -11.72
CA LYS A 260 4.42 -20.64 -10.65
C LYS A 260 3.40 -19.50 -10.64
N ALA A 261 2.81 -19.16 -11.79
CA ALA A 261 1.85 -18.06 -11.83
C ALA A 261 0.57 -18.39 -11.06
N ARG A 262 0.14 -17.40 -10.26
CA ARG A 262 -1.10 -17.42 -9.50
C ARG A 262 -1.84 -16.13 -9.79
N VAL A 263 -3.04 -16.24 -10.34
CA VAL A 263 -3.88 -15.09 -10.66
C VAL A 263 -5.18 -15.25 -9.90
N LYS A 264 -5.49 -14.29 -9.03
CA LYS A 264 -6.71 -14.29 -8.22
C LYS A 264 -7.45 -12.98 -8.37
N ALA A 265 -8.69 -13.04 -8.86
CA ALA A 265 -9.58 -11.89 -8.97
C ALA A 265 -10.82 -12.08 -8.10
N GLY A 266 -11.27 -11.01 -7.44
CA GLY A 266 -12.54 -10.99 -6.71
C GLY A 266 -13.76 -11.09 -7.63
N TYR A 267 -13.64 -10.68 -8.89
CA TYR A 267 -14.69 -10.77 -9.90
C TYR A 267 -14.24 -11.59 -11.11
N ASP A 268 -14.06 -10.98 -12.28
CA ASP A 268 -13.78 -11.69 -13.52
C ASP A 268 -12.28 -11.72 -13.84
N VAL A 269 -11.84 -12.77 -14.53
CA VAL A 269 -10.51 -12.82 -15.18
C VAL A 269 -10.70 -12.92 -16.69
N LYS A 270 -10.00 -12.07 -17.44
CA LYS A 270 -9.97 -12.11 -18.89
C LYS A 270 -8.54 -12.27 -19.39
N SER A 271 -8.34 -13.20 -20.33
CA SER A 271 -7.03 -13.44 -20.94
C SER A 271 -7.16 -13.98 -22.36
N SER A 272 -6.17 -13.81 -23.26
CA SER A 272 -6.23 -14.52 -24.54
C SER A 272 -5.84 -15.99 -24.41
N PHE A 273 -4.84 -16.32 -23.60
CA PHE A 273 -4.47 -17.71 -23.33
C PHE A 273 -3.91 -17.89 -21.93
N ILE A 274 -4.04 -19.10 -21.40
CA ILE A 274 -3.54 -19.48 -20.08
C ILE A 274 -2.77 -20.78 -20.21
N GLN A 275 -1.52 -20.80 -19.75
CA GLN A 275 -0.69 -22.00 -19.78
C GLN A 275 0.04 -22.20 -18.45
N ASP A 276 0.08 -23.44 -17.96
CA ASP A 276 0.82 -23.85 -16.75
C ASP A 276 0.59 -22.93 -15.54
N ALA A 277 -0.66 -22.49 -15.32
CA ALA A 277 -1.01 -21.50 -14.30
C ALA A 277 -2.20 -21.92 -13.43
N LEU A 278 -2.28 -21.33 -12.22
CA LEU A 278 -3.46 -21.37 -11.36
C LEU A 278 -4.21 -20.04 -11.48
N VAL A 279 -5.46 -20.09 -11.91
CA VAL A 279 -6.31 -18.90 -12.07
C VAL A 279 -7.62 -19.09 -11.31
N GLU A 280 -7.92 -18.14 -10.43
CA GLU A 280 -9.11 -18.12 -9.59
C GLU A 280 -9.89 -16.82 -9.80
N ALA A 281 -11.20 -16.92 -9.98
CA ALA A 281 -12.10 -15.79 -10.19
C ALA A 281 -13.36 -15.94 -9.35
N GLY A 282 -13.75 -14.89 -8.64
CA GLY A 282 -15.01 -14.82 -7.89
C GLY A 282 -16.26 -14.75 -8.76
N ASN A 283 -16.13 -14.61 -10.08
CA ASN A 283 -17.25 -14.69 -11.01
C ASN A 283 -16.88 -15.54 -12.24
N ASN A 284 -16.51 -14.94 -13.37
CA ASN A 284 -16.25 -15.64 -14.62
C ASN A 284 -14.78 -15.61 -15.06
N ILE A 285 -14.36 -16.64 -15.80
CA ILE A 285 -13.06 -16.67 -16.47
C ILE A 285 -13.29 -16.73 -17.99
N ASN A 286 -12.88 -15.68 -18.69
CA ASN A 286 -13.07 -15.51 -20.12
C ASN A 286 -11.72 -15.63 -20.85
N VAL A 287 -11.57 -16.67 -21.66
CA VAL A 287 -10.35 -16.97 -22.41
C VAL A 287 -10.62 -17.00 -23.91
N SER A 288 -9.93 -16.21 -24.71
CA SER A 288 -10.27 -16.10 -26.14
C SER A 288 -9.66 -17.22 -27.00
N GLN A 289 -8.45 -17.71 -26.69
CA GLN A 289 -7.72 -18.66 -27.53
C GLN A 289 -7.62 -20.05 -26.91
N SER A 290 -6.94 -20.21 -25.77
CA SER A 290 -6.68 -21.54 -25.21
C SER A 290 -6.34 -21.56 -23.73
N ILE A 291 -6.69 -22.66 -23.07
CA ILE A 291 -6.27 -23.02 -21.72
C ILE A 291 -5.49 -24.33 -21.81
N MET A 292 -4.24 -24.33 -21.36
CA MET A 292 -3.32 -25.48 -21.49
C MET A 292 -2.68 -25.83 -20.16
N HIS A 293 -2.76 -27.11 -19.76
CA HIS A 293 -2.08 -27.64 -18.56
C HIS A 293 -2.29 -26.79 -17.29
N SER A 294 -3.47 -26.19 -17.15
CA SER A 294 -3.75 -25.18 -16.12
C SER A 294 -4.82 -25.64 -15.15
N THR A 295 -4.83 -25.03 -13.97
CA THR A 295 -5.91 -25.20 -12.98
C THR A 295 -6.73 -23.92 -12.95
N ILE A 296 -7.98 -24.02 -13.36
CA ILE A 296 -8.89 -22.87 -13.51
C ILE A 296 -10.07 -23.05 -12.56
N ARG A 297 -10.38 -22.01 -11.80
CA ARG A 297 -11.46 -22.02 -10.80
C ARG A 297 -12.30 -20.76 -10.94
N ALA A 298 -13.52 -20.91 -11.43
CA ALA A 298 -14.50 -19.83 -11.50
C ALA A 298 -15.67 -20.13 -10.56
N GLN A 299 -16.11 -19.17 -9.77
CA GLN A 299 -17.32 -19.36 -8.96
C GLN A 299 -18.58 -19.49 -9.83
N ASN A 300 -18.63 -18.84 -11.00
CA ASN A 300 -19.78 -18.88 -11.90
C ASN A 300 -19.50 -19.67 -13.19
N SER A 301 -18.80 -19.07 -14.17
CA SER A 301 -18.59 -19.73 -15.47
C SER A 301 -17.18 -19.60 -16.05
N VAL A 302 -16.77 -20.59 -16.84
CA VAL A 302 -15.54 -20.53 -17.65
C VAL A 302 -15.92 -20.53 -19.13
N ASN A 303 -15.55 -19.48 -19.85
CA ASN A 303 -15.88 -19.30 -21.26
C ASN A 303 -14.59 -19.27 -22.10
N CYS A 304 -14.41 -20.29 -22.94
CA CYS A 304 -13.32 -20.40 -23.90
C CYS A 304 -13.88 -20.54 -25.33
N THR A 305 -14.53 -19.48 -25.83
CA THR A 305 -15.34 -19.52 -27.06
C THR A 305 -14.79 -18.74 -28.24
N GLY A 306 -13.58 -18.19 -28.16
CA GLY A 306 -13.01 -17.49 -29.31
C GLY A 306 -12.65 -18.43 -30.48
N ALA A 307 -11.95 -17.89 -31.48
CA ALA A 307 -11.74 -18.58 -32.76
C ALA A 307 -11.10 -19.98 -32.61
N ARG A 308 -10.15 -20.14 -31.68
CA ARG A 308 -9.58 -21.44 -31.31
C ARG A 308 -10.35 -22.11 -30.18
N GLY A 309 -10.61 -21.38 -29.10
CA GLY A 309 -11.40 -21.84 -27.94
C GLY A 309 -11.02 -23.24 -27.47
N LEU A 310 -9.74 -23.49 -27.18
CA LEU A 310 -9.19 -24.82 -26.92
C LEU A 310 -8.88 -25.03 -25.43
N ILE A 311 -9.39 -26.09 -24.81
CA ILE A 311 -9.00 -26.51 -23.46
C ILE A 311 -8.28 -27.86 -23.55
N VAL A 312 -7.00 -27.92 -23.17
CA VAL A 312 -6.19 -29.14 -23.22
C VAL A 312 -5.36 -29.28 -21.96
N GLY A 313 -5.62 -30.34 -21.19
CA GLY A 313 -4.83 -30.67 -20.01
C GLY A 313 -5.16 -29.80 -18.79
N GLY A 314 -5.12 -30.43 -17.62
CA GLY A 314 -5.38 -29.77 -16.35
C GLY A 314 -6.82 -29.92 -15.88
N THR A 315 -7.24 -29.02 -15.00
CA THR A 315 -8.52 -29.09 -14.29
C THR A 315 -9.26 -27.76 -14.40
N ILE A 316 -10.49 -27.80 -14.91
CA ILE A 316 -11.36 -26.64 -15.05
C ILE A 316 -12.56 -26.83 -14.13
N GLN A 317 -12.73 -25.94 -13.16
CA GLN A 317 -13.81 -25.96 -12.19
C GLN A 317 -14.67 -24.71 -12.37
N ALA A 318 -15.98 -24.88 -12.51
CA ALA A 318 -16.95 -23.79 -12.57
C ALA A 318 -18.18 -24.11 -11.69
N GLY A 319 -18.79 -23.09 -11.09
CA GLY A 319 -20.03 -23.29 -10.33
C GLY A 319 -21.20 -23.70 -11.21
N GLU A 320 -21.43 -22.99 -12.32
CA GLU A 320 -22.59 -23.23 -13.18
C GLU A 320 -22.18 -23.91 -14.50
N ARG A 321 -21.32 -23.29 -15.29
CA ARG A 321 -21.10 -23.75 -16.66
C ARG A 321 -19.67 -23.59 -17.16
N VAL A 322 -19.31 -24.51 -18.05
CA VAL A 322 -18.09 -24.41 -18.87
C VAL A 322 -18.52 -24.40 -20.32
N MET A 323 -18.13 -23.37 -21.06
CA MET A 323 -18.43 -23.22 -22.47
C MET A 323 -17.12 -23.13 -23.24
N CYS A 324 -16.90 -24.06 -24.17
CA CYS A 324 -15.65 -24.16 -24.91
C CYS A 324 -15.89 -24.52 -26.37
N ARG A 325 -14.97 -24.13 -27.27
CA ARG A 325 -15.04 -24.61 -28.65
C ARG A 325 -14.58 -26.06 -28.77
N THR A 326 -13.41 -26.37 -28.23
CA THR A 326 -12.79 -27.68 -28.33
C THR A 326 -12.20 -28.10 -26.99
N ILE A 327 -12.51 -29.31 -26.54
CA ILE A 327 -11.99 -29.87 -25.28
C ILE A 327 -11.17 -31.14 -25.57
N GLY A 328 -9.94 -31.18 -25.06
CA GLY A 328 -9.00 -32.26 -25.30
C GLY A 328 -8.32 -32.17 -26.67
N ASN A 329 -7.53 -33.18 -26.99
CA ASN A 329 -6.80 -33.31 -28.25
C ASN A 329 -6.76 -34.78 -28.71
N SER A 330 -6.30 -35.01 -29.94
CA SER A 330 -6.13 -36.36 -30.51
C SER A 330 -5.18 -37.27 -29.72
N MET A 331 -4.24 -36.68 -28.98
CA MET A 331 -3.31 -37.38 -28.11
C MET A 331 -3.93 -37.81 -26.77
N SER A 332 -5.25 -37.61 -26.57
CA SER A 332 -5.99 -37.98 -25.36
C SER A 332 -5.38 -37.40 -24.08
N THR A 333 -4.89 -36.16 -24.14
CA THR A 333 -4.33 -35.48 -22.96
C THR A 333 -5.40 -35.35 -21.87
N ALA A 334 -5.07 -35.88 -20.68
CA ALA A 334 -5.98 -35.93 -19.54
C ALA A 334 -6.49 -34.53 -19.18
N THR A 335 -7.78 -34.30 -19.43
CA THR A 335 -8.45 -33.02 -19.22
C THR A 335 -9.68 -33.26 -18.36
N THR A 336 -9.80 -32.56 -17.23
CA THR A 336 -10.93 -32.70 -16.32
C THR A 336 -11.76 -31.43 -16.30
N ILE A 337 -13.06 -31.55 -16.59
CA ILE A 337 -14.04 -30.47 -16.52
C ILE A 337 -15.01 -30.78 -15.39
N GLU A 338 -15.17 -29.84 -14.46
CA GLU A 338 -15.99 -30.01 -13.26
C GLU A 338 -16.96 -28.84 -13.16
N VAL A 339 -18.28 -29.13 -13.14
CA VAL A 339 -19.34 -28.12 -13.06
C VAL A 339 -20.40 -28.47 -12.03
N GLY A 340 -21.18 -27.48 -11.60
CA GLY A 340 -22.30 -27.63 -10.67
C GLY A 340 -21.94 -27.40 -9.21
N VAL A 341 -20.67 -27.13 -8.88
CA VAL A 341 -20.24 -26.99 -7.49
C VAL A 341 -19.25 -25.84 -7.39
N LEU A 342 -19.43 -25.01 -6.36
CA LEU A 342 -18.45 -23.98 -6.03
C LEU A 342 -17.06 -24.60 -5.84
N PRO A 343 -16.02 -24.11 -6.56
CA PRO A 343 -14.67 -24.68 -6.48
C PRO A 343 -14.14 -24.76 -5.04
N GLU A 344 -14.46 -23.79 -4.19
CA GLU A 344 -14.07 -23.76 -2.78
C GLU A 344 -14.59 -24.97 -2.00
N LEU A 345 -15.89 -25.25 -2.09
CA LEU A 345 -16.51 -26.41 -1.42
C LEU A 345 -15.94 -27.74 -1.95
N ARG A 346 -15.65 -27.81 -3.25
CA ARG A 346 -15.06 -29.00 -3.86
C ARG A 346 -13.62 -29.23 -3.40
N ASN A 347 -12.83 -28.17 -3.31
CA ASN A 347 -11.46 -28.25 -2.81
C ASN A 347 -11.43 -28.60 -1.32
N GLU A 348 -12.36 -28.04 -0.52
CA GLU A 348 -12.56 -28.45 0.88
C GLU A 348 -12.89 -29.95 0.96
N LEU A 349 -13.82 -30.44 0.14
CA LEU A 349 -14.20 -31.84 0.09
C LEU A 349 -13.02 -32.75 -0.31
N ILE A 350 -12.23 -32.38 -1.32
CA ILE A 350 -11.03 -33.12 -1.72
C ILE A 350 -10.00 -33.16 -0.57
N SER A 351 -9.78 -32.03 0.10
CA SER A 351 -8.89 -31.92 1.26
C SER A 351 -9.35 -32.84 2.40
N LEU A 352 -10.63 -32.78 2.77
CA LEU A 352 -11.22 -33.60 3.83
C LEU A 352 -11.17 -35.10 3.49
N ARG A 353 -11.44 -35.49 2.24
CA ARG A 353 -11.28 -36.90 1.81
C ARG A 353 -9.82 -37.36 1.90
N GLY A 354 -8.86 -36.49 1.57
CA GLY A 354 -7.44 -36.77 1.75
C GLY A 354 -7.08 -37.00 3.23
N GLN A 355 -7.55 -36.12 4.11
CA GLN A 355 -7.37 -36.25 5.56
C GLN A 355 -8.02 -37.54 6.10
N LEU A 356 -9.25 -37.84 5.68
CA LEU A 356 -9.96 -39.04 6.09
C LEU A 356 -9.19 -40.31 5.71
N LYS A 357 -8.59 -40.35 4.50
CA LYS A 357 -7.76 -41.47 4.06
C LYS A 357 -6.55 -41.67 4.98
N VAL A 358 -5.85 -40.60 5.34
CA VAL A 358 -4.69 -40.67 6.25
C VAL A 358 -5.11 -41.15 7.64
N VAL A 359 -6.23 -40.65 8.17
CA VAL A 359 -6.77 -41.09 9.47
C VAL A 359 -7.14 -42.57 9.42
N MET A 360 -7.79 -43.04 8.35
CA MET A 360 -8.12 -44.46 8.15
C MET A 360 -6.86 -45.34 8.14
N GLU A 361 -5.81 -44.94 7.41
CA GLU A 361 -4.54 -45.68 7.40
C GLU A 361 -3.89 -45.75 8.80
N ASN A 362 -4.00 -44.69 9.60
CA ASN A 362 -3.49 -44.65 10.97
C ASN A 362 -4.31 -45.51 11.93
N ILE A 363 -5.64 -45.55 11.77
CA ILE A 363 -6.53 -46.44 12.51
C ILE A 363 -6.16 -47.91 12.20
N ASP A 364 -5.96 -48.25 10.93
CA ASP A 364 -5.57 -49.61 10.52
C ASP A 364 -4.22 -50.04 11.10
N LYS A 365 -3.21 -49.16 11.08
CA LYS A 365 -1.91 -49.40 11.73
C LYS A 365 -2.07 -49.61 13.24
N SER A 366 -2.89 -48.78 13.89
CA SER A 366 -3.17 -48.87 15.32
C SER A 366 -3.89 -50.17 15.68
N ASN A 367 -4.85 -50.61 14.86
CA ASN A 367 -5.55 -51.88 15.02
C ASN A 367 -4.60 -53.07 14.91
N LYS A 368 -3.71 -53.07 13.91
CA LYS A 368 -2.69 -54.12 13.76
C LYS A 368 -1.74 -54.16 14.97
N ALA A 369 -1.27 -53.00 15.43
CA ALA A 369 -0.39 -52.91 16.60
C ALA A 369 -1.08 -53.40 17.89
N LEU A 370 -2.33 -52.99 18.11
CA LEU A 370 -3.13 -53.45 19.25
C LEU A 370 -3.37 -54.97 19.20
N SER A 371 -3.70 -55.52 18.03
CA SER A 371 -3.86 -56.97 17.83
C SER A 371 -2.59 -57.75 18.15
N LEU A 372 -1.40 -57.24 17.78
CA LEU A 372 -0.12 -57.87 18.13
C LEU A 372 0.14 -57.81 19.64
N LEU A 373 -0.18 -56.69 20.29
CA LEU A 373 -0.05 -56.54 21.74
C LEU A 373 -1.04 -57.44 22.49
N ASP A 374 -2.25 -57.65 21.95
CA ASP A 374 -3.23 -58.60 22.48
C ASP A 374 -2.73 -60.05 22.38
N GLN A 375 -2.17 -60.44 21.23
CA GLN A 375 -1.56 -61.77 21.07
C GLN A 375 -0.40 -62.00 22.04
N LEU A 376 0.48 -61.01 22.22
CA LEU A 376 1.59 -61.07 23.18
C LEU A 376 1.10 -61.14 24.64
N ALA A 377 -0.04 -60.52 24.95
CA ALA A 377 -0.67 -60.64 26.26
C ALA A 377 -1.22 -62.06 26.48
N MET A 378 -1.88 -62.64 25.46
CA MET A 378 -2.44 -64.00 25.52
C MET A 378 -1.34 -65.08 25.60
N SER A 379 -0.18 -64.83 25.01
CA SER A 379 0.98 -65.74 25.10
C SER A 379 1.81 -65.57 26.38
N GLY A 380 1.40 -64.71 27.32
CA GLY A 380 2.08 -64.49 28.61
C GLY A 380 3.42 -63.75 28.51
N GLN A 381 3.74 -63.11 27.37
CA GLN A 381 5.03 -62.46 27.10
C GLN A 381 4.96 -60.92 27.17
N ILE A 382 3.96 -60.36 27.85
CA ILE A 382 3.76 -58.91 27.90
C ILE A 382 4.57 -58.27 29.05
N THR A 383 5.44 -57.33 28.70
CA THR A 383 6.21 -56.52 29.66
C THR A 383 5.43 -55.29 30.12
N SER A 384 5.76 -54.72 31.29
CA SER A 384 5.13 -53.51 31.84
C SER A 384 5.08 -52.35 30.83
N ASP A 385 6.16 -52.14 30.08
CA ASP A 385 6.25 -51.09 29.06
C ASP A 385 5.27 -51.31 27.90
N LYS A 386 5.06 -52.57 27.49
CA LYS A 386 4.11 -52.94 26.44
C LYS A 386 2.65 -52.77 26.90
N VAL A 387 2.36 -52.98 28.19
CA VAL A 387 1.04 -52.66 28.76
C VAL A 387 0.77 -51.16 28.72
N GLN A 388 1.73 -50.33 29.13
CA GLN A 388 1.59 -48.87 29.03
C GLN A 388 1.44 -48.40 27.57
N MET A 389 2.20 -49.00 26.65
CA MET A 389 2.09 -48.72 25.22
C MET A 389 0.71 -49.08 24.68
N LYS A 390 0.13 -50.23 25.08
CA LYS A 390 -1.22 -50.63 24.72
C LYS A 390 -2.28 -49.62 25.18
N VAL A 391 -2.17 -49.12 26.41
CA VAL A 391 -3.10 -48.10 26.95
C VAL A 391 -2.98 -46.79 26.18
N LYS A 392 -1.74 -46.32 25.92
CA LYS A 392 -1.49 -45.10 25.13
C LYS A 392 -2.01 -45.22 23.70
N LEU A 393 -1.75 -46.35 23.03
CA LEU A 393 -2.27 -46.63 21.68
C LEU A 393 -3.79 -46.71 21.66
N GLY A 394 -4.40 -47.32 22.68
CA GLY A 394 -5.87 -47.37 22.82
C GLY A 394 -6.49 -45.98 22.96
N HIS A 395 -5.87 -45.09 23.74
CA HIS A 395 -6.31 -43.70 23.84
C HIS A 395 -6.13 -42.93 22.52
N SER A 396 -4.97 -43.06 21.89
CA SER A 396 -4.70 -42.44 20.58
C SER A 396 -5.69 -42.90 19.52
N LYS A 397 -6.00 -44.20 19.47
CA LYS A 397 -7.01 -44.76 18.56
C LYS A 397 -8.38 -44.14 18.80
N LYS A 398 -8.83 -44.03 20.05
CA LYS A 398 -10.13 -43.38 20.35
C LYS A 398 -10.20 -41.94 19.84
N LEU A 399 -9.11 -41.18 19.94
CA LEU A 399 -9.03 -39.83 19.37
C LEU A 399 -9.12 -39.86 17.84
N LEU A 400 -8.42 -40.79 17.18
CA LEU A 400 -8.49 -40.96 15.72
C LEU A 400 -9.88 -41.37 15.25
N ASP A 401 -10.57 -42.27 15.96
CA ASP A 401 -11.94 -42.70 15.64
C ASP A 401 -12.95 -41.54 15.78
N ALA A 402 -12.76 -40.67 16.79
CA ALA A 402 -13.55 -39.44 16.95
C ALA A 402 -13.31 -38.46 15.79
N GLN A 403 -12.04 -38.21 15.43
CA GLN A 403 -11.67 -37.39 14.27
C GLN A 403 -12.23 -37.95 12.96
N GLN A 404 -12.19 -39.27 12.77
CA GLN A 404 -12.78 -39.92 11.59
C GLN A 404 -14.28 -39.64 11.48
N SER A 405 -14.99 -39.70 12.61
CA SER A 405 -16.44 -39.46 12.66
C SER A 405 -16.77 -38.01 12.31
N GLU A 406 -16.04 -37.04 12.88
CA GLU A 406 -16.19 -35.62 12.56
C GLU A 406 -15.92 -35.31 11.08
N LEU A 407 -14.82 -35.86 10.52
CA LEU A 407 -14.51 -35.70 9.10
C LEU A 407 -15.60 -36.28 8.20
N ARG A 408 -16.16 -37.45 8.55
CA ARG A 408 -17.25 -38.07 7.78
C ARG A 408 -18.52 -37.24 7.82
N GLU A 409 -18.88 -36.71 8.98
CA GLU A 409 -20.04 -35.84 9.14
C GLU A 409 -19.89 -34.58 8.28
N ARG A 410 -18.73 -33.92 8.34
CA ARG A 410 -18.46 -32.74 7.52
C ARG A 410 -18.48 -33.04 6.02
N ILE A 411 -17.94 -34.18 5.59
CA ILE A 411 -18.02 -34.60 4.18
C ILE A 411 -19.48 -34.80 3.76
N LEU A 412 -20.30 -35.45 4.59
CA LEU A 412 -21.72 -35.67 4.31
C LEU A 412 -22.50 -34.35 4.22
N GLU A 413 -22.22 -33.40 5.10
CA GLU A 413 -22.79 -32.05 5.05
C GLU A 413 -22.46 -31.34 3.74
N LEU A 414 -21.19 -31.38 3.32
CA LEU A 414 -20.76 -30.78 2.07
C LEU A 414 -21.44 -31.48 0.89
N GLU A 415 -21.44 -32.80 0.84
CA GLU A 415 -22.07 -33.58 -0.23
C GLU A 415 -23.56 -33.26 -0.41
N LYS A 416 -24.30 -33.05 0.68
CA LYS A 416 -25.71 -32.60 0.62
C LYS A 416 -25.86 -31.22 -0.02
N LYS A 417 -24.95 -30.29 0.26
CA LYS A 417 -24.94 -28.97 -0.37
C LYS A 417 -24.59 -29.02 -1.86
N LEU A 418 -24.04 -30.14 -2.36
CA LEU A 418 -23.66 -30.31 -3.76
C LEU A 418 -24.77 -30.93 -4.62
N GLU A 419 -25.97 -31.14 -4.09
CA GLU A 419 -27.08 -31.72 -4.86
C GLU A 419 -27.78 -30.69 -5.78
N ASP A 420 -27.66 -29.39 -5.49
CA ASP A 420 -28.23 -28.29 -6.28
C ASP A 420 -27.45 -28.03 -7.59
N THR A 421 -27.62 -28.92 -8.57
CA THR A 421 -26.85 -28.90 -9.85
C THR A 421 -27.71 -28.80 -11.10
N GLU A 422 -28.97 -28.39 -10.98
CA GLU A 422 -29.91 -28.37 -12.12
C GLU A 422 -29.46 -27.47 -13.28
N ASN A 423 -28.75 -26.38 -12.97
CA ASN A 423 -28.25 -25.44 -13.98
C ASN A 423 -26.87 -25.81 -14.54
N ALA A 424 -26.27 -26.90 -14.06
CA ALA A 424 -24.90 -27.24 -14.39
C ALA A 424 -24.76 -27.79 -15.81
N ARG A 425 -23.98 -27.11 -16.67
CA ARG A 425 -23.83 -27.47 -18.09
C ARG A 425 -22.40 -27.37 -18.59
N VAL A 426 -22.00 -28.33 -19.43
CA VAL A 426 -20.76 -28.24 -20.23
C VAL A 426 -21.14 -28.15 -21.70
N ASN A 427 -20.86 -27.01 -22.32
CA ASN A 427 -21.20 -26.72 -23.71
C ASN A 427 -19.94 -26.82 -24.58
N VAL A 428 -19.99 -27.65 -25.62
CA VAL A 428 -18.90 -27.87 -26.56
C VAL A 428 -19.36 -27.48 -27.97
N LEU A 429 -18.83 -26.37 -28.48
CA LEU A 429 -19.26 -25.78 -29.76
C LEU A 429 -18.73 -26.52 -30.99
N SER A 430 -17.63 -27.26 -30.87
CA SER A 430 -17.02 -28.03 -31.96
C SER A 430 -16.78 -29.47 -31.56
N ASN A 431 -15.66 -29.82 -30.92
CA ASN A 431 -15.29 -31.20 -30.65
C ASN A 431 -14.83 -31.41 -29.20
N ILE A 432 -15.24 -32.51 -28.59
CA ILE A 432 -14.64 -33.04 -27.37
C ILE A 432 -13.94 -34.36 -27.72
N TYR A 433 -12.66 -34.47 -27.40
CA TYR A 433 -11.84 -35.64 -27.70
C TYR A 433 -11.88 -36.70 -26.58
N GLY A 434 -11.40 -37.91 -26.89
CA GLY A 434 -11.19 -38.96 -25.91
C GLY A 434 -10.19 -38.57 -24.82
N GLY A 435 -10.31 -39.21 -23.64
CA GLY A 435 -9.46 -38.92 -22.47
C GLY A 435 -9.95 -37.76 -21.62
N VAL A 436 -11.07 -37.12 -21.99
CA VAL A 436 -11.70 -36.07 -21.19
C VAL A 436 -12.60 -36.68 -20.12
N LYS A 437 -12.47 -36.18 -18.89
CA LYS A 437 -13.32 -36.51 -17.76
C LYS A 437 -14.26 -35.34 -17.46
N ILE A 438 -15.56 -35.57 -17.55
CA ILE A 438 -16.58 -34.59 -17.16
C ILE A 438 -17.15 -34.99 -15.80
N VAL A 439 -17.25 -34.04 -14.89
CA VAL A 439 -17.88 -34.21 -13.59
C VAL A 439 -18.95 -33.14 -13.41
N ILE A 440 -20.19 -33.57 -13.18
CA ILE A 440 -21.34 -32.70 -12.88
C ILE A 440 -21.87 -33.09 -11.51
N GLY A 441 -21.72 -32.22 -10.52
CA GLY A 441 -21.99 -32.57 -9.12
C GLY A 441 -21.15 -33.76 -8.67
N ARG A 442 -21.81 -34.86 -8.27
CA ARG A 442 -21.20 -36.14 -7.88
C ARG A 442 -20.98 -37.14 -9.03
N TYR A 443 -21.58 -36.89 -10.19
CA TYR A 443 -21.58 -37.84 -11.30
C TYR A 443 -20.38 -37.59 -12.21
N THR A 444 -19.76 -38.68 -12.69
CA THR A 444 -18.58 -38.61 -13.55
C THR A 444 -18.85 -39.37 -14.84
N LYS A 445 -18.44 -38.78 -15.97
CA LYS A 445 -18.49 -39.39 -17.30
C LYS A 445 -17.13 -39.27 -17.98
N PHE A 446 -16.63 -40.37 -18.51
CA PHE A 446 -15.39 -40.40 -19.30
C PHE A 446 -15.73 -40.46 -20.79
N ILE A 447 -15.12 -39.57 -21.56
CA ILE A 447 -15.23 -39.55 -23.02
C ILE A 447 -14.19 -40.50 -23.59
N LYS A 448 -14.66 -41.50 -24.34
CA LYS A 448 -13.81 -42.51 -25.00
C LYS A 448 -13.53 -42.09 -26.44
N ASP A 449 -14.60 -41.87 -27.20
CA ASP A 449 -14.56 -41.48 -28.60
C ASP A 449 -14.91 -40.00 -28.76
N PRO A 450 -14.38 -39.32 -29.79
CA PRO A 450 -14.66 -37.91 -30.01
C PRO A 450 -16.14 -37.67 -30.33
N ILE A 451 -16.70 -36.63 -29.71
CA ILE A 451 -18.10 -36.21 -29.91
C ILE A 451 -18.09 -34.75 -30.39
N SER A 452 -18.95 -34.42 -31.35
CA SER A 452 -19.05 -33.05 -31.89
C SER A 452 -20.35 -32.37 -31.44
N HIS A 453 -20.32 -31.04 -31.34
CA HIS A 453 -21.49 -30.17 -31.11
C HIS A 453 -22.43 -30.69 -30.02
N CYS A 454 -21.97 -30.70 -28.77
CA CYS A 454 -22.72 -31.34 -27.69
C CYS A 454 -22.78 -30.49 -26.42
N THR A 455 -23.86 -30.68 -25.67
CA THR A 455 -24.03 -30.20 -24.31
C THR A 455 -24.19 -31.37 -23.36
N PHE A 456 -23.42 -31.35 -22.28
CA PHE A 456 -23.56 -32.27 -21.16
C PHE A 456 -24.32 -31.59 -20.04
N TYR A 457 -25.30 -32.28 -19.48
CA TYR A 457 -26.10 -31.83 -18.34
C TYR A 457 -26.52 -33.04 -17.50
N LEU A 458 -26.93 -32.78 -16.26
CA LEU A 458 -27.42 -33.83 -15.37
C LEU A 458 -28.91 -34.10 -15.66
N SER A 459 -29.26 -35.36 -15.91
CA SER A 459 -30.64 -35.81 -16.10
C SER A 459 -30.84 -37.17 -15.43
N ASN A 460 -31.85 -37.30 -14.57
CA ASN A 460 -32.19 -38.56 -13.89
C ASN A 460 -31.00 -39.25 -13.18
N GLY A 461 -30.05 -38.48 -12.62
CA GLY A 461 -28.88 -39.04 -11.95
C GLY A 461 -27.80 -39.58 -12.88
N GLU A 462 -27.84 -39.26 -14.17
CA GLU A 462 -26.79 -39.56 -15.14
C GLU A 462 -26.40 -38.32 -15.95
N ILE A 463 -25.16 -38.29 -16.46
CA ILE A 463 -24.73 -37.22 -17.37
C ILE A 463 -25.23 -37.55 -18.78
N ALA A 464 -26.31 -36.88 -19.18
CA ALA A 464 -26.90 -36.96 -20.50
C ALA A 464 -26.14 -36.08 -21.51
N ILE A 465 -26.29 -36.40 -22.80
CA ILE A 465 -25.69 -35.66 -23.91
C ILE A 465 -26.82 -35.26 -24.85
N ILE A 466 -26.89 -33.98 -25.20
CA ILE A 466 -27.77 -33.47 -26.26
C ILE A 466 -26.93 -32.72 -27.31
N PRO A 467 -27.39 -32.65 -28.56
CA PRO A 467 -26.78 -31.77 -29.55
C PRO A 467 -26.79 -30.32 -29.06
N TYR A 468 -25.70 -29.60 -29.31
CA TYR A 468 -25.64 -28.15 -29.08
C TYR A 468 -26.48 -27.47 -30.18
N ALA A 469 -27.50 -26.73 -29.77
CA ALA A 469 -28.42 -26.01 -30.67
C ALA A 469 -27.88 -24.63 -31.08
#